data_AF-A0AAD6Z496-F1
#
_entry.id   AF-A0AAD6Z496-F1
#
_cell.length_a   1.000
_cell.length_b   1.000
_cell.length_c   1.000
_cell.angle_alpha   90.00
_cell.angle_beta   90.00
_cell.angle_gamma   90.00
#
_symmetry.space_group_name_H-M   'P 1'
#
loop_
_entity.id
_entity.type
_entity.pdbx_description
1 polymer ?
#
loop_
_entity_poly.entity_id
_entity_poly.type
_entity_poly.pdbx_seq_one_letter_code
_entity_poly.pdbx_strand_id
1 'polypeptide(L)'
;YLTLVVNSTHCKALTRLLLNQHPLAVEHMRYKNHNHQVHIPREHRLCRFACNHVESVEHALFHCTVKLDIVEKCGQFVENLALKEPRLRTITPRNGTLLLRALIFRRDTVCQIAKFAHQVFDIFDRTPMV
;
A
#
# COMPACT_ATOMS: atom_id res chain seq x y z
N TYR A 1 -12.36 13.70 -1.69
CA TYR A 1 -11.21 12.94 -2.21
C TYR A 1 -11.65 11.68 -2.94
N LEU A 2 -12.47 10.81 -2.33
CA LEU A 2 -13.00 9.60 -2.99
C LEU A 2 -13.78 9.89 -4.28
N THR A 3 -14.54 10.99 -4.35
CA THR A 3 -15.27 11.43 -5.55
C THR A 3 -14.40 11.81 -6.74
N LEU A 4 -13.10 12.05 -6.53
CA LEU A 4 -12.17 12.37 -7.62
C LEU A 4 -11.69 11.12 -8.36
N VAL A 5 -11.79 9.95 -7.72
CA VAL A 5 -11.35 8.68 -8.28
C VAL A 5 -12.50 8.06 -9.09
N VAL A 6 -12.51 8.34 -10.39
CA VAL A 6 -13.59 7.90 -11.31
C VAL A 6 -13.65 6.37 -11.45
N ASN A 7 -12.50 5.69 -11.45
CA ASN A 7 -12.46 4.25 -11.56
C ASN A 7 -12.90 3.59 -10.24
N SER A 8 -13.91 2.72 -10.31
CA SER A 8 -14.52 2.08 -9.15
C SER A 8 -13.57 1.15 -8.38
N THR A 9 -12.69 0.41 -9.07
CA THR A 9 -11.73 -0.49 -8.40
C THR A 9 -10.63 0.30 -7.68
N HIS A 10 -10.17 1.39 -8.27
CA HIS A 10 -9.22 2.31 -7.63
C HIS A 10 -9.85 3.00 -6.43
N CYS A 11 -11.11 3.45 -6.55
CA CYS A 11 -11.84 4.08 -5.45
C CYS A 11 -12.06 3.09 -4.30
N LYS A 12 -12.40 1.83 -4.61
CA LYS A 12 -12.47 0.75 -3.63
C LYS A 12 -11.14 0.52 -2.94
N ALA A 13 -10.03 0.49 -3.68
CA ALA A 13 -8.70 0.31 -3.09
C ALA A 13 -8.31 1.48 -2.17
N LEU A 14 -8.58 2.72 -2.57
CA LEU A 14 -8.36 3.90 -1.72
C LEU A 14 -9.23 3.87 -0.46
N THR A 15 -10.48 3.44 -0.59
CA THR A 15 -11.38 3.26 0.56
C THR A 15 -10.85 2.20 1.51
N ARG A 16 -10.44 1.03 0.99
CA ARG A 16 -9.78 -0.03 1.77
C ARG A 16 -8.54 0.48 2.48
N LEU A 17 -7.74 1.32 1.81
CA LEU A 17 -6.55 1.93 2.38
C LEU A 17 -6.90 2.88 3.54
N LEU A 18 -7.88 3.77 3.36
CA LEU A 18 -8.29 4.75 4.36
C LEU A 18 -8.96 4.12 5.59
N LEU A 19 -9.71 3.04 5.38
CA LEU A 19 -10.47 2.35 6.43
C LEU A 19 -9.73 1.17 7.05
N ASN A 20 -8.45 0.96 6.70
CA ASN A 20 -7.65 -0.19 7.15
C ASN A 20 -8.32 -1.55 6.83
N GLN A 21 -9.03 -1.62 5.70
CA GLN A 21 -9.68 -2.84 5.17
C GLN A 21 -8.91 -3.42 3.98
N HIS A 22 -7.59 -3.47 4.10
CA HIS A 22 -6.68 -3.90 3.04
C HIS A 22 -6.07 -5.28 3.35
N PRO A 23 -5.52 -5.99 2.36
CA PRO A 23 -5.18 -7.40 2.51
C PRO A 23 -3.85 -7.64 3.20
N LEU A 24 -3.21 -6.59 3.72
CA LEU A 24 -1.90 -6.68 4.34
C LEU A 24 -1.97 -7.32 5.73
N ALA A 25 -0.92 -8.04 6.13
CA ALA A 25 -0.86 -8.80 7.37
C ALA A 25 -1.13 -7.92 8.59
N VAL A 26 -0.71 -6.65 8.58
CA VAL A 26 -0.98 -5.72 9.71
C VAL A 26 -2.46 -5.62 10.08
N GLU A 27 -3.37 -5.73 9.10
CA GLU A 27 -4.82 -5.64 9.34
C GLU A 27 -5.49 -7.00 9.28
N HIS A 28 -5.04 -7.89 8.39
CA HIS A 28 -5.61 -9.23 8.31
C HIS A 28 -5.36 -10.06 9.57
N MET A 29 -4.15 -9.97 10.14
CA MET A 29 -3.78 -10.66 11.39
C MET A 29 -4.08 -9.83 12.65
N ARG A 30 -4.71 -8.66 12.49
CA ARG A 30 -5.11 -7.81 13.62
C ARG A 30 -6.25 -8.44 14.42
N TYR A 31 -7.21 -9.02 13.71
CA TYR A 31 -8.38 -9.64 14.30
C TYR A 31 -8.06 -11.09 14.67
N LYS A 32 -8.50 -11.54 15.84
CA LYS A 32 -8.46 -12.96 16.17
C LYS A 32 -9.36 -13.69 15.18
N ASN A 33 -8.78 -14.49 14.30
CA ASN A 33 -9.57 -15.32 13.40
C ASN A 33 -10.47 -16.26 14.23
N HIS A 34 -11.65 -16.59 13.68
CA HIS A 34 -12.65 -17.49 14.29
C HIS A 34 -12.09 -18.84 14.78
N ASN A 35 -10.90 -19.24 14.33
CA ASN A 35 -10.24 -20.51 14.64
C ASN A 35 -9.32 -20.46 15.87
N HIS A 36 -9.52 -19.56 16.83
CA HIS A 36 -8.68 -19.43 18.04
C HIS A 36 -7.18 -19.19 17.77
N GLN A 37 -6.84 -18.57 16.64
CA GLN A 37 -5.44 -18.21 16.38
C GLN A 37 -4.95 -17.20 17.43
N VAL A 38 -3.77 -17.50 17.99
CA VAL A 38 -3.03 -16.65 18.92
C VAL A 38 -2.93 -15.25 18.32
N HIS A 39 -3.16 -14.21 19.13
CA HIS A 39 -2.94 -12.83 18.69
C HIS A 39 -1.50 -12.68 18.22
N ILE A 40 -1.30 -12.37 16.93
CA ILE A 40 0.03 -12.16 16.37
C ILE A 40 0.43 -10.71 16.65
N PRO A 41 1.48 -10.46 17.45
CA PRO A 41 1.99 -9.11 17.69
C PRO A 41 2.39 -8.45 16.38
N ARG A 42 2.29 -7.11 16.30
CA ARG A 42 2.47 -6.37 15.04
C ARG A 42 3.85 -6.64 14.42
N GLU A 43 4.89 -6.73 15.25
CA GLU A 43 6.27 -7.03 14.87
C GLU A 43 6.44 -8.39 14.18
N HIS A 44 5.52 -9.33 14.43
CA HIS A 44 5.52 -10.67 13.81
C HIS A 44 4.64 -10.76 12.57
N ARG A 45 3.92 -9.69 12.19
CA ARG A 45 3.08 -9.65 10.98
C ARG A 45 3.95 -9.34 9.76
N LEU A 46 4.88 -10.23 9.46
CA LEU A 46 5.90 -10.05 8.44
C LEU A 46 5.32 -10.06 7.03
N CYS A 47 6.00 -9.38 6.11
CA CYS A 47 5.69 -9.36 4.69
C CYS A 47 5.78 -10.77 4.11
N ARG A 48 4.72 -11.23 3.45
CA ARG A 48 4.65 -12.56 2.82
C ARG A 48 5.65 -12.77 1.69
N PHE A 49 6.26 -11.69 1.19
CA PHE A 49 7.32 -11.75 0.18
C PHE A 49 8.71 -11.64 0.80
N ALA A 50 8.94 -10.60 1.61
CA ALA A 50 10.27 -10.28 2.11
C ALA A 50 10.65 -11.02 3.41
N CYS A 51 9.66 -11.44 4.19
CA CYS A 51 9.80 -12.18 5.44
C CYS A 51 10.71 -11.53 6.51
N ASN A 52 11.07 -10.26 6.36
CA ASN A 52 12.02 -9.57 7.25
C ASN A 52 11.55 -8.18 7.71
N HIS A 53 10.43 -7.70 7.20
CA HIS A 53 9.80 -6.44 7.57
C HIS A 53 8.31 -6.67 7.83
N VAL A 54 7.71 -5.87 8.70
CA VAL A 54 6.27 -5.87 8.92
C VAL A 54 5.54 -5.52 7.61
N GLU A 55 4.50 -6.28 7.27
CA GLU A 55 3.67 -6.06 6.07
C GLU A 55 2.72 -4.88 6.27
N SER A 56 3.26 -3.67 6.39
CA SER A 56 2.49 -2.42 6.48
C SER A 56 2.19 -1.82 5.11
N VAL A 57 1.29 -0.84 5.05
CA VAL A 57 0.97 -0.11 3.81
C VAL A 57 2.21 0.56 3.24
N GLU A 58 3.01 1.20 4.10
CA GLU A 58 4.26 1.83 3.70
C GLU A 58 5.24 0.82 3.11
N HIS A 59 5.37 -0.35 3.75
CA HIS A 59 6.23 -1.41 3.25
C HIS A 59 5.75 -1.90 1.88
N ALA A 60 4.48 -2.29 1.78
CA ALA A 60 3.88 -2.83 0.56
C ALA A 60 3.96 -1.85 -0.62
N LEU A 61 3.71 -0.56 -0.37
CA LEU A 61 3.71 0.47 -1.42
C LEU A 61 5.10 0.98 -1.78
N PHE A 62 5.99 1.18 -0.82
CA PHE A 62 7.20 1.99 -1.07
C PHE A 62 8.53 1.27 -0.78
N HIS A 63 8.51 0.14 -0.07
CA HIS A 63 9.74 -0.51 0.40
C HIS A 63 9.89 -1.98 -0.01
N CYS A 64 8.81 -2.63 -0.45
CA CYS A 64 8.87 -4.03 -0.83
C CYS A 64 9.63 -4.20 -2.14
N THR A 65 10.88 -4.63 -2.05
CA THR A 65 11.80 -4.82 -3.19
C THR A 65 11.91 -6.27 -3.66
N VAL A 66 11.22 -7.20 -3.00
CA VAL A 66 11.41 -8.64 -3.24
C VAL A 66 10.62 -9.15 -4.45
N LYS A 67 9.43 -8.60 -4.70
CA LYS A 67 8.62 -8.97 -5.87
C LYS A 67 8.85 -7.96 -6.99
N LEU A 68 9.37 -8.45 -8.12
CA LEU A 68 9.66 -7.66 -9.32
C LEU A 68 8.45 -6.81 -9.78
N ASP A 69 7.26 -7.41 -9.80
CA ASP A 69 6.01 -6.70 -10.15
C ASP A 69 5.78 -5.45 -9.28
N ILE A 70 6.03 -5.53 -7.97
CA ILE A 70 5.86 -4.40 -7.05
C ILE A 70 6.90 -3.31 -7.35
N VAL A 71 8.15 -3.71 -7.58
CA VAL A 71 9.24 -2.78 -7.92
C VAL A 71 8.92 -2.03 -9.22
N GLU A 72 8.45 -2.73 -10.24
CA GLU A 72 8.04 -2.12 -11.51
C GLU A 72 6.88 -1.14 -11.33
N LYS A 73 5.83 -1.53 -10.58
CA LYS A 73 4.70 -0.62 -10.31
C LYS A 73 5.12 0.59 -9.49
N CYS A 74 6.04 0.42 -8.54
CA CYS A 74 6.60 1.52 -7.76
C CYS A 74 7.42 2.47 -8.65
N GLY A 75 8.27 1.95 -9.53
CA GLY A 75 9.02 2.74 -10.52
C GLY A 75 8.09 3.54 -11.42
N GLN A 76 7.08 2.88 -12.01
CA GLN A 76 6.05 3.55 -12.81
C GLN A 76 5.29 4.63 -12.02
N PHE A 77 4.97 4.37 -10.75
CA PHE A 77 4.31 5.34 -9.90
C PHE A 77 5.20 6.57 -9.66
N VAL A 78 6.48 6.36 -9.31
CA VAL A 78 7.45 7.43 -9.06
C VAL A 78 7.69 8.27 -10.31
N GLU A 79 7.85 7.66 -11.48
CA GLU A 79 7.99 8.38 -12.75
C GLU A 79 6.76 9.24 -13.06
N ASN A 80 5.57 8.66 -12.95
CA ASN A 80 4.31 9.39 -13.18
C ASN A 80 4.09 10.52 -12.17
N LEU A 81 4.52 10.33 -10.92
CA LEU A 81 4.47 11.35 -9.88
C LEU A 81 5.47 12.47 -10.19
N ALA A 82 6.69 12.12 -10.59
CA ALA A 82 7.75 13.06 -10.92
C ALA A 82 7.45 13.93 -12.15
N LEU A 83 6.61 13.44 -13.08
CA LEU A 83 6.12 14.20 -14.23
C LEU A 83 5.01 15.20 -13.84
N LYS A 84 4.09 14.81 -12.97
CA LYS A 84 2.95 15.68 -12.58
C LYS A 84 3.29 16.65 -11.46
N GLU A 85 4.05 16.19 -10.48
CA GLU A 85 4.33 16.91 -9.24
C GLU A 85 5.84 16.86 -8.93
N PRO A 86 6.68 17.61 -9.66
CA PRO A 86 8.13 17.61 -9.45
C PRO A 86 8.54 17.99 -8.01
N ARG A 87 7.70 18.75 -7.30
CA ARG A 87 7.90 19.16 -5.90
C ARG A 87 7.93 17.98 -4.93
N LEU A 88 7.36 16.84 -5.31
CA LEU A 88 7.32 15.63 -4.46
C LEU A 88 8.55 14.73 -4.67
N ARG A 89 9.47 15.06 -5.60
CA ARG A 89 10.72 14.31 -5.83
C ARG A 89 11.64 14.30 -4.61
N THR A 90 11.56 15.32 -3.76
CA THR A 90 12.36 15.43 -2.53
C THR A 90 11.82 14.57 -1.39
N ILE A 91 10.56 14.10 -1.48
CA ILE A 91 9.98 13.20 -0.49
C ILE A 91 10.50 11.80 -0.78
N THR A 92 11.53 11.40 -0.06
CA THR A 92 12.13 10.07 -0.23
C THR A 92 11.18 8.98 0.31
N PRO A 93 11.12 7.82 -0.36
CA PRO A 93 10.41 6.64 0.13
C PRO A 93 10.81 6.25 1.55
N ARG A 94 12.01 6.64 2.01
CA ARG A 94 12.59 6.36 3.34
C ARG A 94 11.65 6.69 4.51
N ASN A 95 10.71 7.63 4.33
CA ASN A 95 9.62 7.86 5.27
C ASN A 95 8.25 7.62 4.60
N GLY A 96 7.94 6.36 4.35
CA GLY A 96 6.75 5.93 3.62
C GLY A 96 5.44 6.45 4.22
N THR A 97 5.36 6.65 5.54
CA THR A 97 4.16 7.19 6.21
C THR A 97 3.93 8.66 5.86
N LEU A 98 4.99 9.48 5.89
CA LEU A 98 4.89 10.89 5.49
C LEU A 98 4.55 11.01 4.01
N LEU A 99 5.18 10.19 3.16
CA LEU A 99 4.90 10.15 1.72
C LEU A 99 3.44 9.77 1.47
N LEU A 100 2.95 8.70 2.10
CA LEU A 100 1.57 8.26 1.98
C LEU A 100 0.58 9.35 2.36
N ARG A 101 0.82 10.01 3.51
CA ARG A 101 -0.02 11.12 3.99
C ARG A 101 0.00 12.30 3.02
N ALA A 102 1.17 12.66 2.50
CA ALA A 102 1.29 13.74 1.53
C ALA A 102 0.52 13.45 0.23
N LEU A 103 0.46 12.18 -0.20
CA LEU A 103 -0.17 11.77 -1.45
C LEU A 103 -1.70 11.61 -1.36
N ILE A 104 -2.22 11.10 -0.24
CA ILE A 104 -3.65 10.80 -0.08
C ILE A 104 -4.49 12.08 0.04
N PHE A 105 -3.98 13.11 0.70
CA PHE A 105 -4.70 14.35 0.98
C PHE A 105 -4.52 15.43 -0.11
N ARG A 106 -3.88 15.09 -1.23
CA ARG A 106 -3.72 16.00 -2.38
C ARG A 106 -4.64 15.57 -3.52
N ARG A 107 -5.38 16.54 -4.07
CA ARG A 107 -6.32 16.28 -5.18
C ARG A 107 -5.61 15.79 -6.44
N ASP A 108 -4.38 16.24 -6.67
CA ASP A 108 -3.64 15.95 -7.90
C ASP A 108 -3.05 14.53 -7.90
N THR A 109 -2.75 13.98 -6.73
CA THR A 109 -2.10 12.66 -6.55
C THR A 109 -3.05 11.57 -6.09
N VAL A 110 -4.23 11.91 -5.55
CA VAL A 110 -5.18 10.92 -5.00
C VAL A 110 -5.56 9.82 -6.00
N CYS A 111 -5.72 10.17 -7.28
CA CYS A 111 -6.04 9.20 -8.33
C CYS A 111 -4.85 8.27 -8.64
N GLN A 112 -3.62 8.79 -8.57
CA GLN A 112 -2.42 8.00 -8.81
C GLN A 112 -2.16 7.03 -7.66
N ILE A 113 -2.26 7.50 -6.42
CA ILE A 113 -2.09 6.62 -5.24
C ILE A 113 -3.22 5.59 -5.15
N ALA A 114 -4.45 5.92 -5.54
CA ALA A 114 -5.55 4.97 -5.60
C ALA A 114 -5.31 3.85 -6.63
N LYS A 115 -4.82 4.21 -7.83
CA LYS A 115 -4.42 3.24 -8.86
C LYS A 115 -3.27 2.36 -8.35
N PHE A 116 -2.25 2.97 -7.77
CA PHE A 116 -1.08 2.25 -7.30
C PHE A 116 -1.43 1.28 -6.15
N ALA A 117 -2.21 1.76 -5.18
CA ALA A 117 -2.72 0.92 -4.08
C ALA A 117 -3.57 -0.23 -4.59
N HIS A 118 -4.41 -0.02 -5.62
CA HIS A 118 -5.16 -1.11 -6.24
C HIS A 118 -4.23 -2.19 -6.83
N GLN A 119 -3.23 -1.79 -7.60
CA GLN A 119 -2.29 -2.71 -8.24
C GLN A 119 -1.48 -3.51 -7.21
N VAL A 120 -1.01 -2.84 -6.15
CA VAL A 120 -0.28 -3.51 -5.08
C VAL A 120 -1.21 -4.44 -4.30
N PHE A 121 -2.38 -3.98 -3.87
CA PHE A 121 -3.33 -4.83 -3.14
C PHE A 121 -3.79 -6.04 -3.93
N ASP A 122 -3.95 -5.94 -5.26
CA ASP A 122 -4.27 -7.08 -6.12
C ASP A 122 -3.14 -8.13 -6.13
N ILE A 123 -1.87 -7.72 -6.12
CA ILE A 123 -0.73 -8.64 -5.99
C ILE A 123 -0.74 -9.36 -4.63
N PHE A 124 -1.00 -8.62 -3.55
CA PHE A 124 -1.08 -9.20 -2.20
C PHE A 124 -2.32 -10.10 -2.04
N ASP A 125 -3.49 -9.71 -2.54
CA ASP A 125 -4.72 -10.53 -2.51
C ASP A 125 -4.55 -11.88 -3.22
N ARG A 126 -3.77 -11.93 -4.31
CA ARG A 126 -3.49 -13.16 -5.08
C ARG A 126 -2.46 -14.09 -4.43
N THR A 127 -1.73 -13.62 -3.41
CA THR A 127 -0.69 -14.41 -2.74
C THR A 127 -1.17 -14.82 -1.36
N PRO A 128 -1.23 -16.11 -1.00
CA PRO A 128 -1.65 -16.53 0.33
C PRO A 128 -0.70 -15.98 1.41
N MET A 129 -1.24 -15.72 2.60
CA MET A 129 -0.40 -15.40 3.76
C MET A 129 0.31 -16.66 4.25
N VAL A 130 1.57 -16.48 4.65
CA VAL A 130 2.43 -17.52 5.25
C VAL A 130 2.22 -17.53 6.76
#